data_AF-A0AAX3ZM52-F1
#
_entry.id   AF-A0AAX3ZM52-F1
#
_cell.length_a   1.000
_cell.length_b   1.000
_cell.length_c   1.000
_cell.angle_alpha   90.00
_cell.angle_beta   90.00
_cell.angle_gamma   90.00
#
_symmetry.space_group_name_H-M   'P 1'
#
loop_
_entity.id
_entity.type
_entity.pdbx_description
1 polymer ?
#
loop_
_entity_poly.entity_id
_entity_poly.type
_entity_poly.pdbx_seq_one_letter_code
_entity_poly.pdbx_strand_id
1 'polypeptide(L)'
;MATSRSGGLWAYLESRKNLTGSACGLAGVVLTFTGAAGPYWPAVVAGLYGAGALLAPPERPAPPDFPDPSAQLDEVRADFGRLRGYLAGVELPPGAGERLGELTGLLEALLEPGWVAEVLAADPDGVHAVSRAVRQDVPEAVDAYVRARWWTRMTPGQEPPERHLERQLTLLREEAARLTDRLRDAEARRQESHTRYLEDRSG
;
A
#
# COMPACT_ATOMS: atom_id res chain seq x y z
N MET A 1 25.50 -28.66 -3.12
CA MET A 1 26.60 -27.70 -2.90
C MET A 1 27.21 -27.38 -4.27
N ALA A 2 27.44 -26.10 -4.60
CA ALA A 2 27.94 -25.54 -5.87
C ALA A 2 26.92 -25.08 -6.94
N THR A 3 26.18 -24.00 -6.65
CA THR A 3 25.67 -23.04 -7.66
C THR A 3 25.68 -21.62 -7.07
N SER A 4 26.86 -21.06 -6.78
CA SER A 4 26.96 -19.67 -6.30
C SER A 4 28.12 -18.86 -6.89
N ARG A 5 28.80 -19.35 -7.92
CA ARG A 5 29.87 -18.58 -8.60
C ARG A 5 29.37 -17.68 -9.73
N SER A 6 28.21 -17.96 -10.32
CA SER A 6 27.69 -17.19 -11.45
C SER A 6 27.03 -15.87 -11.03
N GLY A 7 26.36 -15.81 -9.87
CA GLY A 7 25.70 -14.58 -9.39
C GLY A 7 26.69 -13.45 -9.05
N GLY A 8 27.86 -13.78 -8.52
CA GLY A 8 28.85 -12.77 -8.11
C GLY A 8 29.53 -12.05 -9.28
N LEU A 9 29.76 -12.73 -10.40
CA LEU A 9 30.35 -12.13 -11.60
C LEU A 9 29.36 -11.19 -12.31
N TRP A 10 28.09 -11.59 -12.45
CA TRP A 10 27.05 -10.72 -13.00
C TRP A 10 26.76 -9.53 -12.09
N ALA A 11 26.68 -9.75 -10.78
CA ALA A 11 26.55 -8.67 -9.80
C ALA A 11 27.74 -7.71 -9.80
N TYR A 12 28.97 -8.20 -10.03
CA TYR A 12 30.15 -7.36 -10.16
C TYR A 12 30.12 -6.56 -11.48
N LEU A 13 29.64 -7.15 -12.57
CA LEU A 13 29.53 -6.43 -13.84
C LEU A 13 28.55 -5.25 -13.76
N GLU A 14 27.45 -5.42 -13.04
CA GLU A 14 26.43 -4.38 -12.78
C GLU A 14 26.80 -3.43 -11.62
N SER A 15 27.85 -3.74 -10.87
CA SER A 15 28.32 -2.93 -9.75
C SER A 15 28.73 -1.53 -10.22
N ARG A 16 28.39 -0.52 -9.42
CA ARG A 16 28.86 0.86 -9.63
C ARG A 16 30.39 0.94 -9.68
N LYS A 17 31.11 0.02 -9.01
CA LYS A 17 32.58 -0.08 -9.08
C LYS A 17 33.08 -0.44 -10.46
N ASN A 18 32.46 -1.43 -11.11
CA ASN A 18 32.84 -1.83 -12.46
C ASN A 18 32.46 -0.76 -13.49
N LEU A 19 31.30 -0.10 -13.34
CA LEU A 19 30.87 0.98 -14.23
C LEU A 19 31.81 2.20 -14.17
N THR A 20 32.14 2.69 -12.96
CA THR A 20 33.08 3.81 -12.80
C THR A 20 34.50 3.42 -13.22
N GLY A 21 34.95 2.22 -12.87
CA GLY A 21 36.23 1.69 -13.36
C GLY A 21 36.27 1.62 -14.88
N SER A 22 35.23 1.10 -15.52
CA SER A 22 35.16 0.99 -16.99
C SER A 22 35.16 2.35 -17.67
N ALA A 23 34.44 3.35 -17.13
CA ALA A 23 34.44 4.71 -17.66
C ALA A 23 35.83 5.38 -17.55
N CYS A 24 36.52 5.23 -16.41
CA CYS A 24 37.88 5.74 -16.25
C CYS A 24 38.90 4.98 -17.13
N GLY A 25 38.76 3.66 -17.27
CA GLY A 25 39.57 2.85 -18.17
C GLY A 25 39.42 3.25 -19.64
N LEU A 26 38.18 3.55 -20.07
CA LEU A 26 37.88 4.11 -21.40
C LEU A 26 38.55 5.46 -21.63
N ALA A 27 38.52 6.37 -20.64
CA ALA A 27 39.25 7.63 -20.72
C ALA A 27 40.77 7.38 -20.86
N GLY A 28 41.29 6.36 -20.16
CA GLY A 28 42.64 5.87 -20.33
C GLY A 28 42.95 5.47 -21.76
N VAL A 29 42.07 4.70 -22.41
CA VAL A 29 42.20 4.28 -23.82
C VAL A 29 42.19 5.49 -24.77
N VAL A 30 41.31 6.47 -24.56
CA VAL A 30 41.28 7.71 -25.36
C VAL A 30 42.61 8.47 -25.26
N LEU A 31 43.23 8.48 -24.07
CA LEU A 31 44.54 9.10 -23.84
C LEU A 31 45.68 8.39 -24.61
N THR A 32 45.50 7.13 -24.98
CA THR A 32 46.50 6.39 -25.77
C THR A 32 46.49 6.84 -27.23
N PHE A 33 45.32 7.17 -27.77
CA PHE A 33 45.15 7.67 -29.13
C PHE A 33 45.72 9.09 -29.33
N THR A 34 45.89 9.86 -28.25
CA THR A 34 46.57 11.18 -28.31
C THR A 34 48.10 11.06 -28.27
N GLY A 35 48.65 9.85 -28.18
CA GLY A 35 50.09 9.59 -28.13
C GLY A 35 50.72 9.80 -26.74
N ALA A 36 49.93 10.21 -25.74
CA ALA A 36 50.43 10.58 -24.42
C ALA A 36 50.91 9.38 -23.57
N ALA A 37 50.42 8.17 -23.84
CA ALA A 37 50.70 6.98 -23.03
C ALA A 37 51.86 6.10 -23.56
N GLY A 38 52.22 6.23 -24.84
CA GLY A 38 53.30 5.44 -25.46
C GLY A 38 53.13 3.91 -25.31
N PRO A 39 54.23 3.13 -25.24
CA PRO A 39 54.19 1.67 -25.08
C PRO A 39 53.56 1.18 -23.76
N TYR A 40 53.45 2.05 -22.76
CA TYR A 40 52.93 1.72 -21.42
C TYR A 40 51.42 1.87 -21.30
N TRP A 41 50.74 2.06 -22.43
CA TRP A 41 49.29 2.24 -22.50
C TRP A 41 48.46 1.19 -21.74
N PRO A 42 48.80 -0.12 -21.70
CA PRO A 42 48.00 -1.09 -20.95
C PRO A 42 48.03 -0.81 -19.44
N ALA A 43 49.17 -0.34 -18.92
CA ALA A 43 49.33 -0.02 -17.51
C ALA A 43 48.52 1.24 -17.12
N VAL A 44 48.47 2.23 -18.01
CA VAL A 44 47.65 3.46 -17.82
C VAL A 44 46.16 3.11 -17.76
N VAL A 45 45.68 2.27 -18.68
CA VAL A 45 44.28 1.82 -18.70
C VAL A 45 43.93 1.02 -17.44
N ALA A 46 44.78 0.07 -17.06
CA ALA A 46 44.57 -0.73 -15.85
C ALA A 46 44.59 0.13 -14.57
N GLY A 47 45.51 1.10 -14.49
CA GLY A 47 45.61 2.03 -13.37
C GLY A 47 44.38 2.94 -13.24
N LEU A 48 43.91 3.51 -14.35
CA LEU A 48 42.71 4.34 -14.36
C LEU A 48 41.44 3.55 -14.07
N TYR A 49 41.34 2.32 -14.57
CA TYR A 49 40.24 1.41 -14.19
C TYR A 49 40.23 1.13 -12.69
N GLY A 50 41.39 0.76 -12.13
CA GLY A 50 41.52 0.49 -10.70
C GLY A 50 41.22 1.71 -9.84
N ALA A 51 41.73 2.89 -10.22
CA ALA A 51 41.45 4.15 -9.53
C ALA A 51 39.96 4.51 -9.58
N GLY A 52 39.33 4.38 -10.76
CA GLY A 52 37.89 4.61 -10.92
C GLY A 52 37.03 3.64 -10.10
N ALA A 53 37.42 2.37 -10.03
CA ALA A 53 36.72 1.36 -9.24
C ALA A 53 36.81 1.61 -7.72
N LEU A 54 37.93 2.18 -7.24
CA LEU A 54 38.13 2.53 -5.83
C LEU A 54 37.44 3.84 -5.43
N LEU A 55 37.35 4.80 -6.36
CA LEU A 55 36.61 6.05 -6.18
C LEU A 55 35.10 5.88 -6.32
N ALA A 56 34.64 4.73 -6.81
CA ALA A 56 33.22 4.48 -7.01
C ALA A 56 32.45 4.58 -5.68
N PRO A 57 31.30 5.28 -5.66
CA PRO A 57 30.47 5.40 -4.47
C PRO A 57 30.12 4.02 -3.90
N PRO A 58 30.20 3.82 -2.57
CA PRO A 58 29.86 2.54 -1.96
C PRO A 58 28.42 2.17 -2.27
N GLU A 59 28.20 0.89 -2.55
CA GLU A 59 26.86 0.33 -2.71
C GLU A 59 26.10 0.50 -1.40
N ARG A 60 25.02 1.27 -1.44
CA ARG A 60 24.11 1.42 -0.31
C ARG A 60 23.18 0.20 -0.30
N PRO A 61 22.95 -0.45 0.85
CA PRO A 61 21.92 -1.47 0.95
C PRO A 61 20.58 -0.87 0.52
N ALA A 62 19.79 -1.63 -0.24
CA ALA A 62 18.43 -1.23 -0.53
C ALA A 62 17.64 -1.13 0.79
N PRO A 63 16.79 -0.10 0.95
CA PRO A 63 15.90 -0.04 2.11
C PRO A 63 14.97 -1.28 2.13
N PRO A 64 14.47 -1.68 3.31
CA PRO A 64 13.48 -2.75 3.41
C PRO A 64 12.25 -2.41 2.55
N ASP A 65 11.68 -3.42 1.90
CA ASP A 65 10.47 -3.28 1.10
C ASP A 65 9.26 -3.21 2.06
N PHE A 66 8.75 -2.01 2.28
CA PHE A 66 7.52 -1.81 3.05
C PHE A 66 6.33 -1.90 2.09
N PRO A 67 5.23 -2.58 2.46
CA PRO A 67 4.08 -2.71 1.60
C PRO A 67 3.55 -1.33 1.22
N ASP A 68 3.49 -1.08 -0.09
CA ASP A 68 2.88 0.11 -0.66
C ASP A 68 1.42 0.23 -0.18
N PRO A 69 0.88 1.43 0.11
CA PRO A 69 -0.48 1.56 0.63
C PRO A 69 -1.55 0.90 -0.25
N SER A 70 -1.30 0.77 -1.55
CA SER A 70 -2.14 0.01 -2.48
C SER A 70 -2.23 -1.48 -2.14
N ALA A 71 -1.11 -2.11 -1.76
CA ALA A 71 -1.06 -3.51 -1.36
C ALA A 71 -1.88 -3.77 -0.09
N GLN A 72 -1.89 -2.81 0.84
CA GLN A 72 -2.70 -2.91 2.06
C GLN A 72 -4.21 -2.88 1.76
N LEU A 73 -4.65 -2.03 0.82
CA LEU A 73 -6.06 -1.99 0.40
C LEU A 73 -6.48 -3.26 -0.34
N ASP A 74 -5.58 -3.86 -1.12
CA ASP A 74 -5.86 -5.14 -1.79
C ASP A 74 -6.12 -6.26 -0.79
N GLU A 75 -5.32 -6.33 0.28
CA GLU A 75 -5.58 -7.26 1.39
C GLU A 75 -6.93 -7.00 2.05
N VAL A 76 -7.25 -5.74 2.36
CA VAL A 76 -8.55 -5.37 2.96
C VAL A 76 -9.71 -5.73 2.02
N ARG A 77 -9.55 -5.58 0.71
CA ARG A 77 -10.57 -5.98 -0.28
C ARG A 77 -10.78 -7.49 -0.28
N ALA A 78 -9.70 -8.27 -0.23
CA ALA A 78 -9.79 -9.72 -0.11
C ALA A 78 -10.49 -10.15 1.19
N ASP A 79 -10.19 -9.46 2.29
CA ASP A 79 -10.81 -9.71 3.60
C ASP A 79 -12.29 -9.35 3.60
N PHE A 80 -12.65 -8.23 2.96
CA PHE A 80 -14.03 -7.82 2.78
C PHE A 80 -14.83 -8.82 1.95
N GLY A 81 -14.23 -9.40 0.91
CA GLY A 81 -14.82 -10.51 0.16
C GLY A 81 -15.13 -11.73 1.05
N ARG A 82 -14.20 -12.10 1.95
CA ARG A 82 -14.42 -13.18 2.92
C ARG A 82 -15.50 -12.83 3.94
N LEU A 83 -15.52 -11.58 4.44
CA LEU A 83 -16.56 -11.09 5.33
C LEU A 83 -17.94 -11.20 4.66
N ARG A 84 -18.10 -10.75 3.42
CA ARG A 84 -19.37 -10.87 2.69
C ARG A 84 -19.83 -12.32 2.55
N GLY A 85 -18.90 -13.24 2.27
CA GLY A 85 -19.18 -14.68 2.24
C GLY A 85 -19.69 -15.21 3.57
N TYR A 86 -19.08 -14.80 4.69
CA TYR A 86 -19.55 -15.13 6.03
C TYR A 86 -20.95 -14.57 6.30
N LEU A 87 -21.17 -13.27 6.04
CA LEU A 87 -22.42 -12.58 6.31
C LEU A 87 -23.61 -13.16 5.51
N ALA A 88 -23.37 -13.63 4.28
CA ALA A 88 -24.39 -14.29 3.46
C ALA A 88 -24.91 -15.60 4.08
N GLY A 89 -24.13 -16.24 4.95
CA GLY A 89 -24.52 -17.44 5.68
C GLY A 89 -25.25 -17.18 7.00
N VAL A 90 -25.35 -15.91 7.44
CA VAL A 90 -25.97 -15.55 8.71
C VAL A 90 -27.39 -15.06 8.49
N GLU A 91 -28.36 -15.73 9.12
CA GLU A 91 -29.74 -15.28 9.14
C GLU A 91 -29.90 -14.08 10.08
N LEU A 92 -30.19 -12.92 9.51
CA LEU A 92 -30.38 -11.65 10.21
C LEU A 92 -31.84 -11.20 10.17
N PRO A 93 -32.32 -10.48 11.20
CA PRO A 93 -33.64 -9.87 11.17
C PRO A 93 -33.69 -8.80 10.08
N PRO A 94 -34.87 -8.53 9.47
CA PRO A 94 -34.97 -7.63 8.31
C PRO A 94 -34.33 -6.25 8.51
N GLY A 95 -34.55 -5.62 9.67
CA GLY A 95 -33.99 -4.30 9.98
C GLY A 95 -32.46 -4.29 10.05
N ALA A 96 -31.85 -5.32 10.66
CA ALA A 96 -30.39 -5.44 10.69
C ALA A 96 -29.82 -5.81 9.31
N GLY A 97 -30.53 -6.63 8.52
CA GLY A 97 -30.15 -6.98 7.16
C GLY A 97 -30.08 -5.76 6.24
N GLU A 98 -31.06 -4.86 6.31
CA GLU A 98 -31.08 -3.60 5.57
C GLU A 98 -29.88 -2.71 5.94
N ARG A 99 -29.65 -2.49 7.24
CA ARG A 99 -28.52 -1.67 7.72
C ARG A 99 -27.16 -2.25 7.38
N LEU A 100 -27.03 -3.57 7.42
CA LEU A 100 -25.82 -4.25 6.99
C LEU A 100 -25.61 -4.09 5.48
N GLY A 101 -26.67 -4.19 4.68
CA GLY A 101 -26.64 -3.93 3.24
C GLY A 101 -26.11 -2.54 2.93
N GLU A 102 -26.66 -1.50 3.59
CA GLU A 102 -26.17 -0.12 3.44
C GLU A 102 -24.69 0.03 3.82
N LEU A 103 -24.28 -0.53 4.97
CA LEU A 103 -22.89 -0.48 5.43
C LEU A 103 -21.95 -1.18 4.43
N THR A 104 -22.29 -2.39 4.00
CA THR A 104 -21.47 -3.14 3.02
C THR A 104 -21.42 -2.43 1.67
N GLY A 105 -22.48 -1.76 1.24
CA GLY A 105 -22.46 -0.92 0.04
C GLY A 105 -21.49 0.26 0.15
N LEU A 106 -21.43 0.93 1.31
CA LEU A 106 -20.46 2.00 1.57
C LEU A 106 -19.02 1.48 1.58
N LEU A 107 -18.78 0.36 2.27
CA LEU A 107 -17.46 -0.27 2.31
C LEU A 107 -17.01 -0.74 0.92
N GLU A 108 -17.93 -1.29 0.12
CA GLU A 108 -17.67 -1.66 -1.28
C GLU A 108 -17.26 -0.44 -2.11
N ALA A 109 -18.01 0.66 -2.02
CA ALA A 109 -17.68 1.89 -2.75
C ALA A 109 -16.33 2.51 -2.32
N LEU A 110 -15.95 2.38 -1.04
CA LEU A 110 -14.64 2.83 -0.54
C LEU A 110 -13.49 1.95 -1.04
N LEU A 111 -13.73 0.65 -1.23
CA LEU A 111 -12.73 -0.34 -1.62
C LEU A 111 -12.67 -0.56 -3.14
N GLU A 112 -13.66 -0.11 -3.90
CA GLU A 112 -13.70 -0.24 -5.35
C GLU A 112 -12.54 0.51 -6.01
N PRO A 113 -11.79 -0.12 -6.93
CA PRO A 113 -10.68 0.54 -7.61
C PRO A 113 -11.11 1.83 -8.29
N GLY A 114 -10.42 2.93 -8.00
CA GLY A 114 -10.71 4.25 -8.52
C GLY A 114 -10.18 5.35 -7.62
N TRP A 115 -10.55 6.60 -7.91
CA TRP A 115 -10.04 7.77 -7.20
C TRP A 115 -10.30 7.73 -5.69
N VAL A 116 -11.43 7.16 -5.25
CA VAL A 116 -11.75 7.05 -3.82
C VAL A 116 -10.75 6.14 -3.12
N ALA A 117 -10.45 4.97 -3.71
CA ALA A 117 -9.46 4.04 -3.18
C ALA A 117 -8.04 4.63 -3.22
N GLU A 118 -7.70 5.44 -4.22
CA GLU A 118 -6.41 6.14 -4.29
C GLU A 118 -6.26 7.18 -3.16
N VAL A 119 -7.29 7.99 -2.92
CA VAL A 119 -7.30 8.98 -1.84
C VAL A 119 -7.31 8.29 -0.48
N LEU A 120 -8.05 7.18 -0.34
CA LEU A 120 -8.08 6.36 0.86
C LEU A 120 -6.71 5.72 1.13
N ALA A 121 -6.01 5.21 0.11
CA ALA A 121 -4.67 4.63 0.25
C ALA A 121 -3.67 5.65 0.81
N ALA A 122 -3.87 6.94 0.51
CA ALA A 122 -3.06 8.03 1.03
C ALA A 122 -3.45 8.47 2.46
N ASP A 123 -4.53 7.95 3.04
CA ASP A 123 -5.02 8.24 4.41
C ASP A 123 -4.85 7.01 5.32
N PRO A 124 -3.74 6.89 6.09
CA PRO A 124 -3.50 5.76 6.98
C PRO A 124 -4.60 5.53 8.02
N ASP A 125 -5.20 6.62 8.54
CA ASP A 125 -6.28 6.53 9.51
C ASP A 125 -7.56 6.00 8.85
N GLY A 126 -7.81 6.41 7.60
CA GLY A 126 -8.88 5.89 6.75
C GLY A 126 -8.72 4.39 6.47
N VAL A 127 -7.53 3.96 6.02
CA VAL A 127 -7.22 2.54 5.79
C VAL A 127 -7.41 1.73 7.07
N HIS A 128 -6.91 2.22 8.20
CA HIS A 128 -7.07 1.56 9.49
C HIS A 128 -8.52 1.44 9.92
N ALA A 129 -9.33 2.50 9.74
CA ALA A 129 -10.75 2.48 10.06
C ALA A 129 -11.53 1.43 9.24
N VAL A 130 -11.30 1.38 7.92
CA VAL A 130 -11.93 0.38 7.04
C VAL A 130 -11.45 -1.04 7.39
N SER A 131 -10.14 -1.21 7.62
CA SER A 131 -9.56 -2.49 8.03
C SER A 131 -10.16 -3.01 9.34
N ARG A 132 -10.30 -2.15 10.36
CA ARG A 132 -10.95 -2.49 11.64
C ARG A 132 -12.42 -2.86 11.44
N ALA A 133 -13.17 -2.07 10.67
CA ALA A 133 -14.58 -2.36 10.42
C ALA A 133 -14.78 -3.75 9.78
N VAL A 134 -13.94 -4.08 8.79
CA VAL A 134 -13.99 -5.35 8.05
C VAL A 134 -13.51 -6.53 8.89
N ARG A 135 -12.39 -6.39 9.61
CA ARG A 135 -11.74 -7.50 10.31
C ARG A 135 -12.28 -7.75 11.70
N GLN A 136 -12.89 -6.75 12.34
CA GLN A 136 -13.26 -6.81 13.74
C GLN A 136 -14.70 -6.34 13.98
N ASP A 137 -15.02 -5.07 13.72
CA ASP A 137 -16.25 -4.48 14.29
C ASP A 137 -17.53 -5.11 13.73
N VAL A 138 -17.59 -5.36 12.42
CA VAL A 138 -18.74 -6.04 11.80
C VAL A 138 -18.82 -7.52 12.21
N PRO A 139 -17.74 -8.33 12.11
CA PRO A 139 -17.74 -9.69 12.65
C PRO A 139 -18.18 -9.78 14.11
N GLU A 140 -17.69 -8.90 14.97
CA GLU A 140 -17.95 -8.89 16.41
C GLU A 140 -19.42 -8.55 16.70
N ALA A 141 -19.98 -7.52 16.05
CA ALA A 141 -21.39 -7.17 16.18
C ALA A 141 -22.31 -8.35 15.80
N VAL A 142 -21.98 -9.03 14.70
CA VAL A 142 -22.76 -10.17 14.21
C VAL A 142 -22.59 -11.40 15.10
N ASP A 143 -21.38 -11.74 15.56
CA ASP A 143 -21.17 -12.85 16.50
C ASP A 143 -21.91 -12.61 17.83
N ALA A 144 -21.82 -11.39 18.36
CA ALA A 144 -22.52 -11.00 19.58
C ALA A 144 -24.04 -11.19 19.43
N TYR A 145 -24.61 -10.77 18.30
CA TYR A 145 -26.03 -11.02 18.00
C TYR A 145 -26.37 -12.52 17.93
N VAL A 146 -25.60 -13.31 17.16
CA VAL A 146 -25.86 -14.75 16.98
C VAL A 146 -25.77 -15.50 18.31
N ARG A 147 -24.84 -15.11 19.18
CA ARG A 147 -24.70 -15.66 20.54
C ARG A 147 -25.84 -15.23 21.45
N ALA A 148 -26.18 -13.94 21.43
CA ALA A 148 -27.23 -13.38 22.29
C ALA A 148 -28.60 -13.96 21.96
N ARG A 149 -28.98 -14.04 20.67
CA ARG A 149 -30.30 -14.57 20.25
C ARG A 149 -30.53 -16.01 20.71
N TRP A 150 -29.48 -16.82 20.81
CA TRP A 150 -29.60 -18.19 21.31
C TRP A 150 -29.91 -18.20 22.81
N TRP A 151 -29.27 -17.33 23.58
CA TRP A 151 -29.54 -17.18 25.02
C TRP A 151 -30.90 -16.57 25.33
N THR A 152 -31.35 -15.56 24.56
CA THR A 152 -32.66 -14.91 24.79
C THR A 152 -33.83 -15.89 24.58
N ARG A 153 -33.65 -16.91 23.73
CA ARG A 153 -34.63 -18.01 23.58
C ARG A 153 -34.76 -18.86 24.84
N MET A 154 -33.73 -18.94 25.68
CA MET A 154 -33.76 -19.71 26.94
C MET A 154 -34.18 -18.87 28.14
N THR A 155 -33.85 -17.57 28.15
CA THR A 155 -34.18 -16.66 29.26
C THR A 155 -34.80 -15.37 28.71
N PRO A 156 -36.14 -15.34 28.52
CA PRO A 156 -36.84 -14.14 28.06
C PRO A 156 -36.80 -13.02 29.11
N GLY A 157 -36.76 -11.75 28.68
CA GLY A 157 -36.90 -10.58 29.56
C GLY A 157 -35.81 -9.52 29.46
N GLN A 158 -34.78 -9.73 28.65
CA GLN A 158 -33.72 -8.74 28.35
C GLN A 158 -34.04 -7.91 27.09
N GLU A 159 -33.31 -6.82 26.88
CA GLU A 159 -33.43 -6.01 25.65
C GLU A 159 -33.21 -6.91 24.40
N PRO A 160 -34.04 -6.77 23.34
CA PRO A 160 -33.93 -7.63 22.16
C PRO A 160 -32.55 -7.47 21.48
N PRO A 161 -31.82 -8.57 21.24
CA PRO A 161 -30.49 -8.53 20.62
C PRO A 161 -30.52 -7.92 19.20
N GLU A 162 -31.67 -7.98 18.52
CA GLU A 162 -31.90 -7.35 17.21
C GLU A 162 -31.71 -5.84 17.27
N ARG A 163 -32.25 -5.18 18.31
CA ARG A 163 -32.13 -3.71 18.46
C ARG A 163 -30.70 -3.28 18.75
N HIS A 164 -29.94 -4.10 19.46
CA HIS A 164 -28.54 -3.81 19.72
C HIS A 164 -27.71 -3.88 18.44
N LEU A 165 -27.91 -4.94 17.65
CA LEU A 165 -27.27 -5.10 16.35
C LEU A 165 -27.62 -3.95 15.40
N GLU A 166 -28.90 -3.58 15.27
CA GLU A 166 -29.33 -2.46 14.43
C GLU A 166 -28.64 -1.15 14.82
N ARG A 167 -28.50 -0.88 16.12
CA ARG A 167 -27.81 0.31 16.63
C ARG A 167 -26.31 0.27 16.31
N GLN A 168 -25.65 -0.85 16.53
CA GLN A 168 -24.24 -1.03 16.20
C GLN A 168 -23.97 -0.83 14.70
N LEU A 169 -24.76 -1.46 13.83
CA LEU A 169 -24.64 -1.32 12.38
C LEU A 169 -24.89 0.13 11.93
N THR A 170 -25.82 0.83 12.59
CA THR A 170 -26.08 2.25 12.31
C THR A 170 -24.86 3.12 12.62
N LEU A 171 -24.21 2.89 13.76
CA LEU A 171 -23.00 3.63 14.15
C LEU A 171 -21.85 3.38 13.18
N LEU A 172 -21.63 2.12 12.79
CA LEU A 172 -20.60 1.75 11.81
C LEU A 172 -20.87 2.37 10.44
N ARG A 173 -22.14 2.37 9.98
CA ARG A 173 -22.55 3.02 8.73
C ARG A 173 -22.30 4.53 8.77
N GLU A 174 -22.64 5.20 9.88
CA GLU A 174 -22.38 6.64 10.05
C GLU A 174 -20.89 6.96 10.05
N GLU A 175 -20.05 6.10 10.64
CA GLU A 175 -18.61 6.24 10.59
C GLU A 175 -18.06 6.09 9.17
N ALA A 176 -18.49 5.07 8.42
CA ALA A 176 -18.12 4.88 7.02
C ALA A 176 -18.58 6.06 6.12
N ALA A 177 -19.77 6.60 6.37
CA ALA A 177 -20.28 7.78 5.67
C ALA A 177 -19.42 9.02 5.96
N ARG A 178 -19.08 9.27 7.23
CA ARG A 178 -18.18 10.37 7.62
C ARG A 178 -16.80 10.23 7.00
N LEU A 179 -16.25 9.01 6.90
CA LEU A 179 -14.99 8.77 6.19
C LEU A 179 -15.13 9.16 4.71
N THR A 180 -16.22 8.76 4.06
CA THR A 180 -16.47 9.09 2.64
C THR A 180 -16.52 10.61 2.42
N ASP A 181 -17.19 11.36 3.30
CA ASP A 181 -17.26 12.81 3.22
C ASP A 181 -15.88 13.46 3.43
N ARG A 182 -15.09 12.97 4.40
CA ARG A 182 -13.70 13.44 4.59
C ARG A 182 -12.83 13.24 3.36
N LEU A 183 -12.95 12.10 2.67
CA LEU A 183 -12.18 11.82 1.45
C LEU A 183 -12.59 12.76 0.32
N ARG A 184 -13.89 13.04 0.17
CA ARG A 184 -14.40 14.04 -0.80
C ARG A 184 -13.86 15.44 -0.50
N ASP A 185 -13.88 15.86 0.76
CA ASP A 185 -13.36 17.16 1.17
C ASP A 185 -11.83 17.28 0.97
N ALA A 186 -11.09 16.19 1.15
CA ALA A 186 -9.67 16.14 0.85
C ALA A 186 -9.40 16.34 -0.65
N GLU A 187 -10.15 15.66 -1.51
CA GLU A 187 -10.03 15.79 -2.96
C GLU A 187 -10.45 17.19 -3.45
N ALA A 188 -11.54 17.73 -2.93
CA ALA A 188 -11.99 19.09 -3.26
C ALA A 188 -10.90 20.13 -2.95
N ARG A 189 -10.27 20.04 -1.77
CA ARG A 189 -9.15 20.91 -1.38
C ARG A 189 -7.95 20.76 -2.29
N ARG A 190 -7.60 19.54 -2.69
CA ARG A 190 -6.49 19.28 -3.63
C ARG A 190 -6.76 19.95 -4.99
N GLN A 191 -7.99 19.86 -5.49
CA GLN A 191 -8.37 20.50 -6.75
C GLN A 191 -8.31 22.03 -6.65
N GLU A 192 -8.82 22.60 -5.56
CA GLU A 192 -8.75 24.05 -5.32
C GLU A 192 -7.30 24.55 -5.25
N SER A 193 -6.44 23.83 -4.52
CA SER A 193 -5.00 24.14 -4.46
C SER A 193 -4.32 24.09 -5.82
N HIS A 194 -4.68 23.10 -6.65
CA HIS A 194 -4.14 22.98 -8.00
C HIS A 194 -4.59 24.13 -8.90
N THR A 195 -5.87 24.50 -8.85
CA THR A 195 -6.40 25.66 -9.58
C THR A 195 -5.68 26.94 -9.18
N ARG A 196 -5.56 27.21 -7.88
CA ARG A 196 -4.84 28.39 -7.36
C ARG A 196 -3.38 28.43 -7.84
N TYR A 197 -2.69 27.29 -7.81
CA TYR A 197 -1.32 27.19 -8.33
C TYR A 197 -1.23 27.51 -9.82
N LEU A 198 -2.21 27.06 -10.62
CA LEU A 198 -2.24 27.34 -12.06
C LEU A 198 -2.50 28.82 -12.34
N GLU A 199 -3.41 29.45 -11.57
CA GLU A 199 -3.69 30.88 -11.64
C GLU A 199 -2.43 31.70 -11.34
N ASP A 200 -1.77 31.44 -10.20
CA ASP A 200 -0.55 32.13 -9.76
C ASP A 200 0.62 31.98 -10.75
N ARG A 201 0.72 30.85 -11.46
CA ARG A 201 1.76 30.62 -12.48
C ARG A 201 1.49 31.37 -13.78
N SER A 202 0.23 31.68 -14.06
CA SER A 202 -0.21 32.28 -15.32
C SER A 202 -0.30 33.81 -15.30
N GLY A 203 -0.31 34.41 -14.09
CA GLY A 203 -0.23 35.86 -13.87
C GLY A 203 1.20 36.37 -13.69
#